data_AF-A0A9P6YKJ8-F1
#
_entry.id   AF-A0A9P6YKJ8-F1
#
_cell.length_a   1.000
_cell.length_b   1.000
_cell.length_c   1.000
_cell.angle_alpha   90.00
_cell.angle_beta   90.00
_cell.angle_gamma   90.00
#
_symmetry.space_group_name_H-M   'P 1'
#
loop_
_entity.id
_entity.type
_entity.pdbx_description
1 polymer ?
#
loop_
_entity_poly.entity_id
_entity_poly.type
_entity_poly.pdbx_seq_one_letter_code
_entity_poly.pdbx_strand_id
1 'polypeptide(L)'
;MRTPLRSEEEAGSLLETYLLQDWVMTDQICSVEDCSYPLMRSKDGSTSFCTHHDPLPNAPSKRPTLGLIQESATEVDELDLRRQRREQSSKASQLIGQKMLQKWALLNENCPNDTCYAIPLIRHPTSKQMYCVICEKFIVKKEDTQTRSTAVETKRQVVQEKQQEFEKTAEKKEQEMTIERKEQERTIERKEQGTIKRQKIISQSNLFSSQTVLSNLSAKMNDLNERIKTSDDPVELSQLFKSIKSCANAIKACAEAERVYDKNL
;
A
#
# COMPACT_ATOMS: atom_id res chain seq x y z
N MET A 1 -20.66 48.81 4.65
CA MET A 1 -21.54 48.07 3.73
C MET A 1 -20.75 47.82 2.46
N ARG A 2 -20.38 46.57 2.17
CA ARG A 2 -19.76 46.23 0.88
C ARG A 2 -20.88 46.23 -0.17
N THR A 3 -20.71 46.97 -1.25
CA THR A 3 -21.66 46.98 -2.37
C THR A 3 -21.54 45.69 -3.16
N PRO A 4 -22.66 45.15 -3.68
CA PRO A 4 -22.62 43.99 -4.57
C PRO A 4 -21.80 44.30 -5.82
N LEU A 5 -20.94 43.36 -6.21
CA LEU A 5 -20.13 43.49 -7.42
C LEU A 5 -20.90 43.03 -8.68
N ARG A 6 -22.01 42.29 -8.49
CA ARG A 6 -22.81 41.67 -9.56
C ARG A 6 -24.29 41.70 -9.21
N SER A 7 -25.13 41.51 -10.22
CA SER A 7 -26.57 41.25 -10.02
C SER A 7 -26.81 39.83 -9.50
N GLU A 8 -27.98 39.59 -8.92
CA GLU A 8 -28.40 38.27 -8.43
C GLU A 8 -28.42 37.23 -9.56
N GLU A 9 -28.91 37.59 -10.74
CA GLU A 9 -28.98 36.72 -11.92
C GLU A 9 -27.57 36.30 -12.38
N GLU A 10 -26.64 37.26 -12.50
CA GLU A 10 -25.25 36.99 -12.88
C GLU A 10 -24.55 36.12 -11.81
N ALA A 11 -24.77 36.42 -10.53
CA ALA A 11 -24.22 35.65 -9.43
C ALA A 11 -24.75 34.19 -9.41
N GLY A 12 -26.01 33.98 -9.80
CA GLY A 12 -26.62 32.66 -9.94
C GLY A 12 -26.04 31.86 -11.10
N SER A 13 -25.90 32.48 -12.29
CA SER A 13 -25.26 31.83 -13.44
C SER A 13 -23.80 31.48 -13.18
N LEU A 14 -23.08 32.32 -12.42
CA LEU A 14 -21.71 32.02 -12.02
C LEU A 14 -21.63 30.86 -11.02
N LEU A 15 -22.56 30.79 -10.05
CA LEU A 15 -22.64 29.62 -9.15
C LEU A 15 -22.75 28.33 -9.94
N GLU A 16 -23.68 28.27 -10.89
CA GLU A 16 -23.88 27.11 -11.76
C GLU A 16 -22.61 26.79 -12.56
N THR A 17 -22.01 27.80 -13.18
CA THR A 17 -20.79 27.64 -13.99
C THR A 17 -19.64 27.08 -13.16
N TYR A 18 -19.43 27.59 -11.94
CA TYR A 18 -18.34 27.14 -11.08
C TYR A 18 -18.56 25.72 -10.55
N LEU A 19 -19.81 25.33 -10.25
CA LEU A 19 -20.13 23.93 -9.91
C LEU A 19 -19.78 22.96 -11.05
N LEU A 20 -20.02 23.36 -12.31
CA LEU A 20 -19.63 22.58 -13.48
C LEU A 20 -18.10 22.55 -13.71
N GLN A 21 -17.36 23.51 -13.15
CA GLN A 21 -15.91 23.62 -13.23
C GLN A 21 -15.17 22.98 -12.04
N ASP A 22 -15.78 21.97 -11.38
CA ASP A 22 -15.22 21.29 -10.20
C ASP A 22 -15.05 22.18 -8.95
N TRP A 23 -15.75 23.31 -8.83
CA TRP A 23 -15.80 24.08 -7.58
C TRP A 23 -16.84 23.51 -6.63
N VAL A 24 -16.58 23.66 -5.33
CA VAL A 24 -17.41 23.07 -4.27
C VAL A 24 -18.16 24.19 -3.56
N MET A 25 -19.49 24.10 -3.52
CA MET A 25 -20.31 24.93 -2.64
C MET A 25 -20.08 24.51 -1.18
N THR A 26 -19.85 25.48 -0.30
CA THR A 26 -19.65 25.24 1.14
C THR A 26 -20.94 25.39 1.92
N ASP A 27 -20.91 24.99 3.19
CA ASP A 27 -21.99 25.18 4.17
C ASP A 27 -22.03 26.60 4.75
N GLN A 28 -21.11 27.48 4.34
CA GLN A 28 -21.03 28.87 4.80
C GLN A 28 -21.67 29.82 3.78
N ILE A 29 -22.42 30.79 4.29
CA ILE A 29 -22.95 31.91 3.51
C ILE A 29 -22.00 33.11 3.55
N CYS A 30 -22.13 34.00 2.57
CA CYS A 30 -21.35 35.23 2.50
C CYS A 30 -21.42 36.03 3.80
N SER A 31 -20.29 36.60 4.23
CA SER A 31 -20.19 37.39 5.47
C SER A 31 -20.81 38.80 5.37
N VAL A 32 -21.38 39.17 4.22
CA VAL A 32 -22.08 40.44 4.04
C VAL A 32 -23.52 40.29 4.56
N GLU A 33 -23.92 41.17 5.46
CA GLU A 33 -25.31 41.27 5.96
C GLU A 33 -26.30 41.32 4.78
N ASP A 34 -27.42 40.58 4.90
CA ASP A 34 -28.44 40.38 3.85
C ASP A 34 -28.00 39.61 2.60
N CYS A 35 -26.80 39.01 2.58
CA CYS A 35 -26.39 38.13 1.48
C CYS A 35 -26.67 36.65 1.78
N SER A 36 -27.56 36.03 0.99
CA SER A 36 -27.88 34.59 1.12
C SER A 36 -27.06 33.67 0.20
N TYR A 37 -26.05 34.21 -0.50
CA TYR A 37 -25.26 33.42 -1.44
C TYR A 37 -24.23 32.55 -0.69
N PRO A 38 -24.14 31.25 -1.01
CA PRO A 38 -23.15 30.37 -0.42
C PRO A 38 -21.74 30.73 -0.91
N LEU A 39 -20.74 30.46 -0.07
CA LEU A 39 -19.33 30.54 -0.45
C LEU A 39 -18.96 29.35 -1.32
N MET A 40 -18.36 29.63 -2.46
CA MET A 40 -17.75 28.63 -3.34
C MET A 40 -16.27 28.49 -2.99
N ARG A 41 -15.74 27.27 -3.00
CA ARG A 41 -14.30 27.00 -2.81
C ARG A 41 -13.70 26.18 -3.95
N SER A 42 -12.41 26.40 -4.20
CA SER A 42 -11.65 25.61 -5.17
C SER A 42 -11.49 24.16 -4.71
N LYS A 43 -11.16 23.24 -5.63
CA LYS A 43 -10.97 21.80 -5.38
C LYS A 43 -9.88 21.51 -4.33
N ASP A 44 -8.82 22.32 -4.33
CA ASP A 44 -7.75 22.31 -3.34
C ASP A 44 -8.14 23.07 -2.05
N GLY A 45 -9.20 23.88 -2.08
CA GLY A 45 -9.71 24.64 -0.94
C GLY A 45 -8.82 25.83 -0.55
N SER A 46 -7.94 26.26 -1.46
CA SER A 46 -7.05 27.41 -1.27
C SER A 46 -7.78 28.74 -1.42
N THR A 47 -8.83 28.76 -2.25
CA THR A 47 -9.62 29.97 -2.51
C THR A 47 -11.07 29.71 -2.18
N SER A 48 -11.69 30.68 -1.50
CA SER A 48 -13.12 30.70 -1.23
C SER A 48 -13.66 32.09 -1.53
N PHE A 49 -14.78 32.16 -2.24
CA PHE A 49 -15.38 33.43 -2.63
C PHE A 49 -16.90 33.30 -2.80
N CYS A 50 -17.61 34.39 -2.54
CA CYS A 50 -19.01 34.56 -2.88
C CYS A 50 -19.14 35.12 -4.31
N THR A 51 -19.95 34.49 -5.16
CA THR A 51 -20.15 34.95 -6.55
C THR A 51 -20.77 36.34 -6.65
N HIS A 52 -21.47 36.81 -5.61
CA HIS A 52 -22.17 38.10 -5.59
C HIS A 52 -21.30 39.28 -5.09
N HIS A 53 -20.48 39.05 -4.05
CA HIS A 53 -19.74 40.12 -3.36
C HIS A 53 -18.23 40.08 -3.55
N ASP A 54 -17.66 38.94 -3.97
CA ASP A 54 -16.22 38.76 -4.03
C ASP A 54 -15.69 38.78 -5.48
N PRO A 55 -14.43 39.18 -5.69
CA PRO A 55 -13.81 39.13 -7.00
C PRO A 55 -13.61 37.69 -7.46
N LEU A 56 -13.83 37.42 -8.76
CA LEU A 56 -13.63 36.08 -9.31
C LEU A 56 -12.15 35.72 -9.38
N PRO A 57 -11.79 34.47 -9.05
CA PRO A 57 -10.40 34.00 -9.08
C PRO A 57 -9.79 33.95 -10.49
N ASN A 58 -10.61 33.90 -11.54
CA ASN A 58 -10.16 33.81 -12.95
C ASN A 58 -10.22 35.12 -13.74
N ALA A 59 -10.47 36.27 -13.09
CA ALA A 59 -10.52 37.54 -13.82
C ALA A 59 -9.10 37.95 -14.32
N PRO A 60 -8.92 38.30 -15.60
CA PRO A 60 -7.68 38.91 -16.07
C PRO A 60 -7.51 40.27 -15.36
N SER A 61 -6.65 40.28 -14.35
CA SER A 61 -6.45 41.40 -13.44
C SER A 61 -5.92 42.63 -14.15
N LYS A 62 -6.70 43.72 -14.19
CA LYS A 62 -6.13 45.05 -14.00
C LYS A 62 -5.95 45.25 -12.50
N ARG A 63 -4.70 45.15 -12.03
CA ARG A 63 -4.33 45.41 -10.63
C ARG A 63 -4.80 46.80 -10.20
N PRO A 64 -5.20 46.93 -8.93
CA PRO A 64 -4.72 48.01 -8.10
C PRO A 64 -3.75 47.45 -7.06
N THR A 65 -2.61 48.10 -6.99
CA THR A 65 -1.52 47.86 -6.06
C THR A 65 -1.87 48.41 -4.68
N LEU A 66 -1.34 47.72 -3.66
CA LEU A 66 -1.07 48.17 -2.28
C LEU A 66 -2.13 47.92 -1.20
N GLY A 67 -1.85 46.87 -0.42
CA GLY A 67 -2.33 46.63 0.93
C GLY A 67 -1.36 45.65 1.60
N LEU A 68 -0.13 46.12 1.82
CA LEU A 68 1.00 45.41 2.41
C LEU A 68 0.61 44.93 3.83
N ILE A 69 0.40 43.62 4.02
CA ILE A 69 0.58 42.98 5.33
C ILE A 69 1.69 41.95 5.17
N GLN A 70 2.68 42.15 6.02
CA GLN A 70 3.94 41.47 6.15
C GLN A 70 3.79 39.95 6.15
N GLU A 71 4.14 39.34 5.01
CA GLU A 71 4.29 37.91 4.82
C GLU A 71 5.36 37.40 5.80
N SER A 72 4.89 36.79 6.89
CA SER A 72 5.72 36.05 7.82
C SER A 72 5.79 34.60 7.35
N ALA A 73 6.96 33.99 7.44
CA ALA A 73 7.33 32.68 6.94
C ALA A 73 6.54 31.46 7.51
N THR A 74 5.36 31.69 8.09
CA THR A 74 4.49 30.71 8.74
C THR A 74 3.33 30.25 7.86
N GLU A 75 2.94 30.99 6.81
CA GLU A 75 1.77 30.65 5.98
C GLU A 75 2.01 29.46 5.04
N VAL A 76 3.23 29.30 4.54
CA VAL A 76 3.59 28.19 3.63
C VAL A 76 3.57 26.85 4.38
N ASP A 77 4.10 26.84 5.62
CA ASP A 77 4.11 25.64 6.47
C ASP A 77 2.69 25.23 6.89
N GLU A 78 1.80 26.19 7.16
CA GLU A 78 0.41 25.88 7.52
C GLU A 78 -0.39 25.28 6.37
N LEU A 79 -0.18 25.75 5.13
CA LEU A 79 -0.82 25.19 3.94
C LEU A 79 -0.35 23.75 3.67
N ASP A 80 0.95 23.49 3.80
CA ASP A 80 1.52 22.16 3.62
C ASP A 80 1.03 21.18 4.70
N LEU A 81 0.94 21.62 5.96
CA LEU A 81 0.37 20.81 7.05
C LEU A 81 -1.11 20.49 6.81
N ARG A 82 -1.90 21.44 6.32
CA ARG A 82 -3.31 21.21 5.96
C ARG A 82 -3.44 20.21 4.80
N ARG A 83 -2.56 20.33 3.79
CA ARG A 83 -2.52 19.40 2.66
C ARG A 83 -2.16 17.99 3.12
N GLN A 84 -1.10 17.84 3.92
CA GLN A 84 -0.69 16.56 4.50
C GLN A 84 -1.81 15.91 5.32
N ARG A 85 -2.55 16.70 6.12
CA ARG A 85 -3.72 16.20 6.86
C ARG A 85 -4.78 15.63 5.94
N ARG A 86 -5.14 16.34 4.86
CA ARG A 86 -6.14 15.90 3.89
C ARG A 86 -5.71 14.62 3.18
N GLU A 87 -4.46 14.57 2.73
CA GLU A 87 -3.89 13.39 2.06
C GLU A 87 -3.87 12.17 3.01
N GLN A 88 -3.48 12.37 4.27
CA GLN A 88 -3.51 11.32 5.28
C GLN A 88 -4.93 10.82 5.56
N SER A 89 -5.91 11.72 5.71
CA SER A 89 -7.32 11.33 5.92
C SER A 89 -7.91 10.58 4.73
N SER A 90 -7.55 10.97 3.50
CA SER A 90 -7.95 10.27 2.28
C SER A 90 -7.39 8.84 2.26
N LYS A 91 -6.08 8.70 2.50
CA LYS A 91 -5.41 7.39 2.60
C LYS A 91 -6.01 6.53 3.71
N ALA A 92 -6.28 7.11 4.88
CA ALA A 92 -6.89 6.41 6.00
C ALA A 92 -8.28 5.88 5.64
N SER A 93 -9.13 6.71 5.01
CA SER A 93 -10.47 6.33 4.59
C SER A 93 -10.46 5.13 3.63
N GLN A 94 -9.52 5.12 2.68
CA GLN A 94 -9.35 4.01 1.75
C GLN A 94 -8.97 2.70 2.46
N LEU A 95 -7.97 2.76 3.35
CA LEU A 95 -7.49 1.57 4.09
C LEU A 95 -8.52 1.07 5.12
N ILE A 96 -9.22 1.98 5.79
CA ILE A 96 -10.33 1.64 6.70
C ILE A 96 -11.42 0.93 5.92
N GLY A 97 -11.83 1.46 4.75
CA GLY A 97 -12.81 0.81 3.87
C GLY A 97 -12.40 -0.62 3.51
N GLN A 98 -11.13 -0.82 3.11
CA GLN A 98 -10.60 -2.16 2.82
C GLN A 98 -10.69 -3.11 4.03
N LYS A 99 -10.41 -2.61 5.24
CA LYS A 99 -10.49 -3.41 6.48
C LYS A 99 -11.94 -3.70 6.89
N MET A 100 -12.86 -2.77 6.68
CA MET A 100 -14.28 -2.98 6.94
C MET A 100 -14.85 -4.11 6.07
N LEU A 101 -14.42 -4.22 4.81
CA LEU A 101 -14.76 -5.36 3.94
C LEU A 101 -14.22 -6.70 4.50
N GLN A 102 -13.13 -6.67 5.25
CA GLN A 102 -12.57 -7.82 5.98
C GLN A 102 -13.26 -8.04 7.34
N LYS A 103 -14.43 -7.45 7.57
CA LYS A 103 -15.22 -7.53 8.82
C LYS A 103 -14.55 -6.85 10.02
N TRP A 104 -13.65 -5.89 9.80
CA TRP A 104 -13.15 -5.04 10.89
C TRP A 104 -14.21 -3.99 11.26
N ALA A 105 -14.24 -3.59 12.53
CA ALA A 105 -15.19 -2.59 13.02
C ALA A 105 -14.47 -1.26 13.29
N LEU A 106 -15.02 -0.15 12.80
CA LEU A 106 -14.56 1.19 13.14
C LEU A 106 -14.88 1.51 14.60
N LEU A 107 -13.98 2.21 15.29
CA LEU A 107 -14.15 2.68 16.66
C LEU A 107 -14.26 4.22 16.68
N ASN A 108 -14.86 4.74 17.75
CA ASN A 108 -14.98 6.18 17.99
C ASN A 108 -13.72 6.79 18.61
N GLU A 109 -12.65 6.02 18.75
CA GLU A 109 -11.39 6.44 19.37
C GLU A 109 -10.35 6.73 18.31
N ASN A 110 -9.61 7.82 18.46
CA ASN A 110 -8.55 8.19 17.54
C ASN A 110 -7.18 7.62 17.99
N CYS A 111 -6.27 7.48 17.02
CA CYS A 111 -4.91 7.06 17.26
C CYS A 111 -4.19 8.08 18.16
N PRO A 112 -3.50 7.64 19.24
CA PRO A 112 -2.80 8.53 20.17
C PRO A 112 -1.44 9.02 19.64
N ASN A 113 -1.05 8.63 18.42
CA ASN A 113 0.22 9.04 17.83
C ASN A 113 0.09 10.45 17.23
N ASP A 114 0.96 11.37 17.63
CA ASP A 114 0.94 12.77 17.17
C ASP A 114 1.11 12.92 15.65
N THR A 115 1.77 11.96 14.99
CA THR A 115 1.90 11.97 13.52
C THR A 115 0.63 11.50 12.80
N CYS A 116 -0.35 10.95 13.52
CA CYS A 116 -1.65 10.54 13.01
C CYS A 116 -2.70 11.61 13.30
N TYR A 117 -3.09 12.37 12.27
CA TYR A 117 -4.03 13.48 12.43
C TYR A 117 -5.47 12.99 12.57
N ALA A 118 -5.93 12.80 13.81
CA ALA A 118 -7.29 12.41 14.18
C ALA A 118 -7.78 11.12 13.48
N ILE A 119 -6.89 10.14 13.26
CA ILE A 119 -7.22 8.90 12.55
C ILE A 119 -7.99 7.95 13.46
N PRO A 120 -9.22 7.51 13.11
CA PRO A 120 -9.99 6.59 13.95
C PRO A 120 -9.37 5.19 13.95
N LEU A 121 -9.40 4.54 15.11
CA LEU A 121 -8.95 3.17 15.31
C LEU A 121 -9.98 2.18 14.76
N ILE A 122 -9.50 1.02 14.32
CA ILE A 122 -10.34 -0.11 13.92
C ILE A 122 -10.06 -1.32 14.81
N ARG A 123 -11.08 -2.15 15.01
CA ARG A 123 -11.05 -3.35 15.83
C ARG A 123 -11.05 -4.61 14.98
N HIS A 124 -10.11 -5.50 15.27
CA HIS A 124 -10.03 -6.81 14.63
C HIS A 124 -11.29 -7.66 14.97
N PRO A 125 -11.89 -8.38 14.00
CA PRO A 125 -13.13 -9.15 14.22
C PRO A 125 -13.01 -10.18 15.34
N THR A 126 -11.94 -10.98 15.31
CA THR A 126 -11.70 -12.09 16.23
C THR A 126 -10.92 -11.70 17.49
N SER A 127 -9.73 -11.10 17.37
CA SER A 127 -8.88 -10.78 18.52
C SER A 127 -9.33 -9.56 19.32
N LYS A 128 -10.30 -8.78 18.83
CA LYS A 128 -10.78 -7.52 19.41
C LYS A 128 -9.70 -6.47 19.66
N GLN A 129 -8.49 -6.67 19.12
CA GLN A 129 -7.40 -5.70 19.23
C GLN A 129 -7.71 -4.45 18.40
N MET A 130 -7.33 -3.29 18.94
CA MET A 130 -7.44 -2.01 18.26
C MET A 130 -6.19 -1.76 17.41
N TYR A 131 -6.36 -1.16 16.24
CA TYR A 131 -5.31 -0.98 15.25
C TYR A 131 -5.49 0.35 14.51
N CYS A 132 -4.39 1.04 14.25
CA CYS A 132 -4.37 2.23 13.38
C CYS A 132 -3.86 1.84 11.99
N VAL A 133 -4.59 2.25 10.94
CA VAL A 133 -4.21 1.94 9.54
C VAL A 133 -3.08 2.81 8.99
N ILE A 134 -2.78 3.95 9.62
CA ILE A 134 -1.75 4.89 9.15
C ILE A 134 -0.38 4.55 9.75
N CYS A 135 -0.29 4.39 11.07
CA CYS A 135 0.97 4.03 11.71
C CYS A 135 1.18 2.52 11.87
N GLU A 136 0.18 1.71 11.49
CA GLU A 136 0.22 0.24 11.50
C GLU A 136 0.51 -0.38 12.88
N LYS A 137 0.11 0.33 13.95
CA LYS A 137 0.31 -0.13 15.33
C LYS A 137 -0.98 -0.64 15.96
N PHE A 138 -0.85 -1.69 16.75
CA PHE A 138 -1.90 -2.15 17.64
C PHE A 138 -1.89 -1.35 18.94
N ILE A 139 -3.05 -0.83 19.34
CA ILE A 139 -3.23 -0.07 20.58
C ILE A 139 -3.80 -1.02 21.64
N VAL A 140 -3.15 -1.07 22.80
CA VAL A 140 -3.57 -1.89 23.93
C VAL A 140 -4.12 -0.96 25.01
N LYS A 141 -5.36 -1.20 25.47
CA LYS A 141 -5.90 -0.52 26.64
C LYS A 141 -5.42 -1.22 27.91
N LYS A 142 -5.19 -0.43 28.96
CA LYS A 142 -4.71 -0.93 30.26
C LYS A 142 -5.64 -1.97 30.89
N GLU A 143 -6.93 -1.97 30.55
CA GLU A 143 -7.93 -2.93 31.04
C GLU A 143 -7.76 -4.36 30.48
N ASP A 144 -7.11 -4.54 29.33
CA ASP A 144 -6.93 -5.86 28.69
C ASP A 144 -5.75 -6.67 29.26
N THR A 145 -5.04 -6.12 30.26
CA THR A 145 -3.85 -6.74 30.83
C THR A 145 -4.20 -7.95 31.71
N GLN A 146 -5.42 -8.02 32.26
CA GLN A 146 -5.84 -9.11 33.16
C GLN A 146 -6.39 -10.35 32.42
N THR A 147 -6.95 -10.20 31.23
CA THR A 147 -7.57 -11.29 30.46
C THR A 147 -6.58 -12.05 29.56
N ARG A 148 -5.34 -11.54 29.39
CA ARG A 148 -4.31 -12.18 28.55
C ARG A 148 -3.53 -13.29 29.24
N SER A 149 -3.54 -13.40 30.57
CA SER A 149 -2.79 -14.46 31.28
C SER A 149 -3.45 -15.83 31.17
N THR A 150 -4.77 -15.92 31.04
CA THR A 150 -5.50 -17.21 31.02
C THR A 150 -5.70 -17.77 29.60
N ALA A 151 -5.64 -16.95 28.55
CA ALA A 151 -5.88 -17.37 27.16
C ALA A 151 -4.61 -17.80 26.38
N VAL A 152 -3.42 -17.61 26.96
CA VAL A 152 -2.12 -17.96 26.32
C VAL A 152 -1.78 -19.44 26.50
N GLU A 153 -2.23 -20.09 27.59
CA GLU A 153 -2.01 -21.52 27.83
C GLU A 153 -2.84 -22.39 26.86
N THR A 154 -4.10 -22.05 26.63
CA THR A 154 -5.03 -22.89 25.83
C THR A 154 -4.81 -22.79 24.32
N LYS A 155 -4.27 -21.67 23.82
CA LYS A 155 -4.01 -21.48 22.37
C LYS A 155 -2.76 -22.21 21.86
N ARG A 156 -1.83 -22.61 22.73
CA ARG A 156 -0.66 -23.42 22.31
C ARG A 156 -1.04 -24.86 21.94
N GLN A 157 -2.09 -25.43 22.55
CA GLN A 157 -2.51 -26.80 22.29
C GLN A 157 -3.42 -26.92 21.04
N VAL A 158 -4.35 -25.96 20.83
CA VAL A 158 -5.32 -26.04 19.71
C VAL A 158 -4.69 -25.78 18.32
N VAL A 159 -3.55 -25.07 18.26
CA VAL A 159 -2.83 -24.81 16.99
C VAL A 159 -2.06 -26.05 16.50
N GLN A 160 -1.67 -26.96 17.39
CA GLN A 160 -0.96 -28.18 17.00
C GLN A 160 -1.86 -29.26 16.39
N GLU A 161 -3.11 -29.39 16.85
CA GLU A 161 -4.02 -30.44 16.35
C GLU A 161 -4.59 -30.12 14.96
N LYS A 162 -4.94 -28.86 14.68
CA LYS A 162 -5.51 -28.47 13.36
C LYS A 162 -4.50 -28.47 12.21
N GLN A 163 -3.20 -28.36 12.47
CA GLN A 163 -2.18 -28.42 11.43
C GLN A 163 -1.98 -29.86 10.93
N GLN A 164 -2.15 -30.87 11.80
CA GLN A 164 -1.91 -32.28 11.47
C GLN A 164 -3.00 -32.94 10.61
N GLU A 165 -4.23 -32.41 10.62
CA GLU A 165 -5.35 -32.99 9.86
C GLU A 165 -5.39 -32.49 8.40
N PHE A 166 -4.91 -31.27 8.14
CA PHE A 166 -4.83 -30.72 6.79
C PHE A 166 -3.67 -31.32 5.97
N GLU A 167 -2.56 -31.66 6.64
CA GLU A 167 -1.34 -32.21 6.02
C GLU A 167 -1.53 -33.67 5.57
N LYS A 168 -2.22 -34.49 6.38
CA LYS A 168 -2.54 -35.90 6.05
C LYS A 168 -3.48 -36.07 4.86
N THR A 169 -4.33 -35.08 4.59
CA THR A 169 -5.31 -35.13 3.49
C THR A 169 -4.68 -34.72 2.15
N ALA A 170 -3.62 -33.91 2.19
CA ALA A 170 -2.83 -33.52 1.02
C ALA A 170 -1.88 -34.65 0.56
N GLU A 171 -1.20 -35.32 1.50
CA GLU A 171 -0.29 -36.43 1.21
C GLU A 171 -0.98 -37.63 0.54
N LYS A 172 -2.24 -37.92 0.90
CA LYS A 172 -3.00 -39.04 0.32
C LYS A 172 -3.42 -38.81 -1.13
N LYS A 173 -3.68 -37.55 -1.53
CA LYS A 173 -3.98 -37.18 -2.92
C LYS A 173 -2.73 -37.11 -3.81
N GLU A 174 -1.57 -36.82 -3.24
CA GLU A 174 -0.30 -36.77 -3.96
C GLU A 174 0.26 -38.18 -4.25
N GLN A 175 -0.01 -39.15 -3.37
CA GLN A 175 0.36 -40.56 -3.56
C GLN A 175 -0.46 -41.29 -4.62
N GLU A 176 -1.73 -40.95 -4.80
CA GLU A 176 -2.60 -41.58 -5.81
C GLU A 176 -2.22 -41.12 -7.24
N MET A 177 -1.82 -39.85 -7.42
CA MET A 177 -1.31 -39.32 -8.69
C MET A 177 0.10 -39.81 -9.08
N THR A 178 0.92 -40.27 -8.12
CA THR A 178 2.29 -40.76 -8.42
C THR A 178 2.32 -42.22 -8.87
N ILE A 179 1.31 -43.01 -8.55
CA ILE A 179 1.22 -44.43 -8.96
C ILE A 179 0.83 -44.53 -10.43
N GLU A 180 -0.13 -43.72 -10.91
CA GLU A 180 -0.53 -43.68 -12.33
C GLU A 180 0.60 -43.18 -13.26
N ARG A 181 1.42 -42.22 -12.79
CA ARG A 181 2.54 -41.67 -13.55
C ARG A 181 3.69 -42.68 -13.75
N LYS A 182 3.91 -43.57 -12.77
CA LYS A 182 4.91 -44.65 -12.83
C LYS A 182 4.50 -45.82 -13.73
N GLU A 183 3.22 -46.01 -14.02
CA GLU A 183 2.77 -47.00 -15.02
C GLU A 183 2.95 -46.51 -16.45
N GLN A 184 2.78 -45.21 -16.70
CA GLN A 184 3.00 -44.62 -18.02
C GLN A 184 4.49 -44.59 -18.39
N GLU A 185 5.41 -44.29 -17.46
CA GLU A 185 6.86 -44.29 -17.72
C GLU A 185 7.42 -45.68 -18.07
N ARG A 186 6.91 -46.77 -17.47
CA ARG A 186 7.33 -48.15 -17.78
C ARG A 186 6.98 -48.61 -19.20
N THR A 187 6.04 -47.95 -19.87
CA THR A 187 5.69 -48.27 -21.28
C THR A 187 6.60 -47.58 -22.30
N ILE A 188 7.28 -46.50 -21.91
CA ILE A 188 8.17 -45.72 -22.77
C ILE A 188 9.57 -46.34 -22.83
N GLU A 189 10.08 -46.86 -21.70
CA GLU A 189 11.43 -47.47 -21.59
C GLU A 189 11.64 -48.75 -22.43
N ARG A 190 10.57 -49.40 -22.90
CA ARG A 190 10.69 -50.61 -23.73
C ARG A 190 11.03 -50.35 -25.20
N LYS A 191 10.98 -49.09 -25.67
CA LYS A 191 11.21 -48.73 -27.08
C LYS A 191 12.60 -48.15 -27.40
N GLU A 192 13.44 -47.88 -26.41
CA GLU A 192 14.75 -47.23 -26.64
C GLU A 192 15.96 -48.18 -26.61
N GLN A 193 15.76 -49.50 -26.70
CA GLN A 193 16.87 -50.48 -26.84
C GLN A 193 17.35 -50.65 -28.29
N GLY A 194 17.55 -49.55 -29.00
CA GLY A 194 17.86 -49.58 -30.43
C GLY A 194 18.77 -48.44 -30.89
N THR A 195 19.87 -48.14 -30.19
CA THR A 195 21.07 -47.54 -30.80
C THR A 195 22.25 -47.55 -29.83
N ILE A 196 23.02 -48.64 -29.91
CA ILE A 196 24.36 -48.75 -29.37
C ILE A 196 25.29 -47.96 -30.31
N LYS A 197 26.11 -47.03 -29.78
CA LYS A 197 27.59 -47.04 -29.92
C LYS A 197 28.25 -45.69 -29.53
N ARG A 198 28.94 -45.75 -28.39
CA ARG A 198 30.39 -45.55 -28.25
C ARG A 198 30.93 -44.10 -28.32
N GLN A 199 31.19 -43.52 -27.14
CA GLN A 199 32.45 -42.91 -26.66
C GLN A 199 32.12 -41.97 -25.48
N LYS A 200 32.29 -42.40 -24.22
CA LYS A 200 33.49 -42.28 -23.37
C LYS A 200 34.04 -40.85 -23.29
N ILE A 201 34.08 -40.33 -22.05
CA ILE A 201 34.75 -39.09 -21.55
C ILE A 201 33.84 -37.85 -21.76
N ILE A 202 33.24 -37.25 -20.73
CA ILE A 202 33.74 -36.11 -19.89
C ILE A 202 32.77 -36.04 -18.68
N SER A 203 33.03 -36.62 -17.51
CA SER A 203 33.62 -35.96 -16.31
C SER A 203 33.72 -34.43 -16.40
N GLN A 204 33.01 -33.69 -15.53
CA GLN A 204 33.22 -32.26 -15.13
C GLN A 204 32.16 -31.19 -15.51
N SER A 205 31.09 -31.46 -16.25
CA SER A 205 30.16 -30.38 -16.69
C SER A 205 29.12 -29.90 -15.65
N ASN A 206 28.83 -30.68 -14.60
CA ASN A 206 27.79 -30.31 -13.63
C ASN A 206 28.26 -29.44 -12.45
N LEU A 207 29.57 -29.42 -12.13
CA LEU A 207 30.11 -28.46 -11.14
C LEU A 207 30.34 -27.07 -11.73
N PHE A 208 30.65 -26.97 -13.03
CA PHE A 208 30.90 -25.69 -13.70
C PHE A 208 29.61 -24.88 -13.90
N SER A 209 28.46 -25.55 -13.92
CA SER A 209 27.13 -24.94 -14.09
C SER A 209 26.68 -24.16 -12.85
N SER A 210 26.88 -24.70 -11.63
CA SER A 210 26.42 -24.05 -10.41
C SER A 210 27.22 -22.77 -10.09
N GLN A 211 28.55 -22.82 -10.21
CA GLN A 211 29.41 -21.65 -9.97
C GLN A 211 29.15 -20.50 -10.97
N THR A 212 28.87 -20.84 -12.23
CA THR A 212 28.53 -19.87 -13.28
C THR A 212 27.14 -19.26 -13.07
N VAL A 213 26.18 -20.04 -12.57
CA VAL A 213 24.84 -19.53 -12.23
C VAL A 213 24.91 -18.61 -11.01
N LEU A 214 25.66 -18.98 -9.97
CA LEU A 214 25.87 -18.15 -8.78
C LEU A 214 26.59 -16.84 -9.10
N SER A 215 27.61 -16.87 -9.97
CA SER A 215 28.33 -15.65 -10.37
C SER A 215 27.45 -14.72 -11.20
N ASN A 216 26.63 -15.24 -12.11
CA ASN A 216 25.67 -14.44 -12.89
C ASN A 216 24.56 -13.83 -12.03
N LEU A 217 24.01 -14.59 -11.07
CA LEU A 217 23.00 -14.09 -10.14
C LEU A 217 23.58 -13.02 -9.21
N SER A 218 24.82 -13.20 -8.73
CA SER A 218 25.54 -12.22 -7.91
C SER A 218 25.86 -10.94 -8.70
N ALA A 219 26.32 -11.06 -9.95
CA ALA A 219 26.56 -9.91 -10.82
C ALA A 219 25.27 -9.11 -11.07
N LYS A 220 24.15 -9.81 -11.31
CA LYS A 220 22.84 -9.18 -11.50
C LYS A 220 22.31 -8.52 -10.22
N MET A 221 22.59 -9.10 -9.05
CA MET A 221 22.29 -8.50 -7.75
C MET A 221 23.03 -7.17 -7.57
N ASN A 222 24.30 -7.10 -7.97
CA ASN A 222 25.10 -5.87 -7.91
C ASN A 222 24.60 -4.81 -8.88
N ASP A 223 24.24 -5.18 -10.12
CA ASP A 223 23.63 -4.25 -11.10
C ASP A 223 22.32 -3.65 -10.58
N LEU A 224 21.44 -4.47 -9.99
CA LEU A 224 20.21 -3.99 -9.36
C LEU A 224 20.48 -3.04 -8.19
N ASN A 225 21.56 -3.27 -7.43
CA ASN A 225 21.93 -2.43 -6.29
C ASN A 225 22.52 -1.08 -6.73
N GLU A 226 23.24 -1.02 -7.86
CA GLU A 226 23.67 0.24 -8.47
C GLU A 226 22.47 1.03 -9.02
N ARG A 227 21.50 0.36 -9.65
CA ARG A 227 20.27 1.01 -10.14
C ARG A 227 19.43 1.64 -9.04
N ILE A 228 19.42 1.07 -7.83
CA ILE A 228 18.76 1.67 -6.65
C ILE A 228 19.41 3.00 -6.26
N LYS A 229 20.73 3.13 -6.43
CA LYS A 229 21.44 4.38 -6.10
C LYS A 229 21.13 5.51 -7.08
N THR A 230 20.68 5.16 -8.29
CA THR A 230 20.43 6.12 -9.39
C THR A 230 18.95 6.38 -9.67
N SER A 231 18.03 5.62 -9.05
CA SER A 231 16.59 5.74 -9.28
C SER A 231 15.90 6.44 -8.11
N ASP A 232 15.17 7.51 -8.41
CA ASP A 232 14.35 8.28 -7.45
C ASP A 232 12.84 7.98 -7.59
N ASP A 233 12.44 7.07 -8.49
CA ASP A 233 11.03 6.70 -8.67
C ASP A 233 10.59 5.64 -7.64
N PRO A 234 9.58 5.93 -6.79
CA PRO A 234 9.11 4.99 -5.77
C PRO A 234 8.53 3.68 -6.35
N VAL A 235 7.99 3.69 -7.57
CA VAL A 235 7.46 2.47 -8.21
C VAL A 235 8.60 1.59 -8.71
N GLU A 236 9.57 2.19 -9.40
CA GLU A 236 10.80 1.52 -9.84
C GLU A 236 11.58 0.95 -8.66
N LEU A 237 11.78 1.71 -7.58
CA LEU A 237 12.44 1.24 -6.36
C LEU A 237 11.75 0.00 -5.76
N SER A 238 10.41 0.00 -5.67
CA SER A 238 9.64 -1.15 -5.20
C SER A 238 9.86 -2.39 -6.08
N GLN A 239 9.95 -2.21 -7.40
CA GLN A 239 10.21 -3.29 -8.35
C GLN A 239 11.66 -3.80 -8.28
N LEU A 240 12.62 -2.91 -8.06
CA LEU A 240 14.03 -3.27 -7.84
C LEU A 240 14.18 -4.10 -6.56
N PHE A 241 13.57 -3.70 -5.45
CA PHE A 241 13.61 -4.49 -4.20
C PHE A 241 12.98 -5.88 -4.35
N LYS A 242 11.86 -6.00 -5.08
CA LYS A 242 11.26 -7.31 -5.40
C LYS A 242 12.20 -8.19 -6.23
N SER A 243 12.88 -7.61 -7.21
CA SER A 243 13.82 -8.33 -8.07
C SER A 243 15.04 -8.82 -7.29
N ILE A 244 15.60 -7.98 -6.41
CA ILE A 244 16.69 -8.31 -5.50
C ILE A 244 16.29 -9.47 -4.57
N LYS A 245 15.08 -9.42 -3.99
CA LYS A 245 14.55 -10.50 -3.16
C LYS A 245 14.45 -11.83 -3.93
N SER A 246 14.05 -11.78 -5.20
CA SER A 246 13.98 -12.95 -6.08
C SER A 246 15.38 -13.54 -6.34
N CYS A 247 16.37 -12.69 -6.67
CA CYS A 247 17.76 -13.12 -6.87
C CYS A 247 18.36 -13.76 -5.61
N ALA A 248 18.11 -13.18 -4.42
CA ALA A 248 18.58 -13.74 -3.15
C ALA A 248 17.97 -15.12 -2.86
N ASN A 249 16.70 -15.34 -3.19
CA ASN A 249 16.04 -16.63 -3.03
C ASN A 249 16.59 -17.67 -4.01
N ALA A 250 16.84 -17.29 -5.27
CA ALA A 250 17.45 -18.18 -6.27
C ALA A 250 18.86 -18.63 -5.84
N ILE A 251 19.68 -17.71 -5.31
CA ILE A 251 21.02 -18.02 -4.79
C ILE A 251 20.93 -19.02 -3.62
N LYS A 252 19.98 -18.83 -2.70
CA LYS A 252 19.76 -19.77 -1.58
C LYS A 252 19.39 -21.16 -2.07
N ALA A 253 18.48 -21.25 -3.05
CA ALA A 253 18.07 -22.53 -3.63
C ALA A 253 19.24 -23.26 -4.31
N CYS A 254 20.10 -22.53 -5.04
CA CYS A 254 21.32 -23.10 -5.62
C CYS A 254 22.29 -23.61 -4.54
N ALA A 255 22.51 -22.83 -3.48
CA ALA A 255 23.40 -23.22 -2.38
C ALA A 255 22.85 -24.42 -1.57
N GLU A 256 21.54 -24.54 -1.43
CA GLU A 256 20.89 -25.70 -0.79
C GLU A 256 21.01 -26.95 -1.65
N ALA A 257 20.88 -26.83 -2.98
CA ALA A 257 21.07 -27.93 -3.92
C ALA A 257 22.51 -28.47 -3.91
N GLU A 258 23.52 -27.59 -3.79
CA GLU A 258 24.92 -28.00 -3.63
C GLU A 258 25.15 -28.82 -2.35
N ARG A 259 24.59 -28.39 -1.22
CA ARG A 259 24.71 -29.12 0.06
C ARG A 259 24.03 -30.49 0.07
N VAL A 260 22.99 -30.68 -0.75
CA VAL A 260 22.32 -31.99 -0.89
C VAL A 260 23.19 -32.93 -1.72
N TYR A 261 23.95 -32.43 -2.69
CA TYR A 261 24.85 -33.25 -3.50
C TYR A 261 26.07 -33.74 -2.69
N ASP A 262 26.69 -32.87 -1.89
CA ASP A 262 27.85 -33.23 -1.05
C ASP A 262 27.54 -34.25 0.05
N LYS A 263 26.28 -34.37 0.48
CA LYS A 263 25.86 -35.38 1.48
C LYS A 263 25.59 -36.77 0.88
N ASN A 264 25.54 -36.87 -0.45
CA ASN A 264 25.21 -38.10 -1.18
C ASN A 264 26.44 -38.71 -1.90
N LEU A 265 27.65 -38.18 -1.66
CA LEU A 265 28.94 -38.84 -1.94
C LEU A 265 29.49 -39.50 -0.68
#